data_AF-A0A4Z1EB36-F1
#
_entry.id   AF-A0A4Z1EB36-F1
#
_cell.length_a   1.000
_cell.length_b   1.000
_cell.length_c   1.000
_cell.angle_alpha   90.00
_cell.angle_beta   90.00
_cell.angle_gamma   90.00
#
_symmetry.space_group_name_H-M   'P 1'
#
loop_
_entity.id
_entity.type
_entity.pdbx_description
1 polymer ?
#
loop_
_entity_poly.entity_id
_entity_poly.type
_entity_poly.pdbx_seq_one_letter_code
_entity_poly.pdbx_strand_id
1 'polypeptide(L)'
;MELVAAGKKAEVPNVCLVSSAGADMADGKKQPRLREFIDIEQLVMEAKGDARTPTGTSQVVVRAGFYAENLLNYSLQAKEGSLALPIGLNHKFAPIALGDVALVVAHVLSGKGKHGFDDKHRGQLIVLTGPMLAAGEELVEAARHALGTDMQFEEISEYV
;
A
#
# COMPACT_ATOMS: atom_id res chain seq x y z
N MET A 1 6.59 9.17 -12.68
CA MET A 1 6.55 8.63 -14.07
C MET A 1 7.94 8.38 -14.64
N GLU A 2 8.92 9.25 -14.39
CA GLU A 2 10.28 9.13 -14.97
C GLU A 2 10.98 7.80 -14.70
N LEU A 3 10.78 7.19 -13.52
CA LEU A 3 11.38 5.90 -13.17
C LEU A 3 10.92 4.74 -14.07
N VAL A 4 9.65 4.72 -14.49
CA VAL A 4 9.13 3.67 -15.38
C VAL A 4 9.75 3.82 -16.77
N ALA A 5 9.81 5.05 -17.28
CA ALA A 5 10.46 5.35 -18.56
C ALA A 5 11.97 5.05 -18.52
N ALA A 6 12.64 5.37 -17.42
CA ALA A 6 14.05 5.05 -17.20
C ALA A 6 14.28 3.54 -17.16
N GLY A 7 13.43 2.78 -16.46
CA GLY A 7 13.47 1.32 -16.43
C GLY A 7 13.30 0.71 -17.84
N LYS A 8 12.37 1.24 -18.64
CA LYS A 8 12.18 0.84 -20.04
C LYS A 8 13.42 1.11 -20.89
N LYS A 9 14.02 2.29 -20.75
CA LYS A 9 15.24 2.70 -21.48
C LYS A 9 16.47 1.90 -21.05
N ALA A 10 16.53 1.51 -19.78
CA ALA A 10 17.59 0.67 -19.22
C ALA A 10 17.36 -0.83 -19.44
N GLU A 11 16.28 -1.20 -20.17
CA GLU A 11 15.94 -2.59 -20.48
C GLU A 11 15.80 -3.48 -19.23
N VAL A 12 15.28 -2.92 -18.14
CA VAL A 12 15.08 -3.66 -16.88
C VAL A 12 13.95 -4.69 -17.08
N PRO A 13 14.21 -6.01 -17.05
CA PRO A 13 13.19 -7.02 -17.37
C PRO A 13 12.10 -7.15 -16.30
N ASN A 14 12.45 -6.84 -15.05
CA ASN A 14 11.67 -7.11 -13.86
C ASN A 14 11.21 -5.79 -13.22
N VAL A 15 9.91 -5.58 -13.12
CA VAL A 15 9.33 -4.39 -12.46
C VAL A 15 8.37 -4.83 -11.37
N CYS A 16 8.72 -4.56 -10.11
CA CYS A 16 7.81 -4.72 -8.97
C CYS A 16 7.39 -3.32 -8.50
N LEU A 17 6.14 -2.96 -8.76
CA LEU A 17 5.58 -1.68 -8.34
C LEU A 17 4.85 -1.84 -7.01
N VAL A 18 5.24 -1.06 -6.00
CA VAL A 18 4.44 -0.88 -4.79
C VAL A 18 3.44 0.25 -5.04
N SER A 19 2.18 -0.11 -5.09
CA SER A 19 1.02 0.76 -5.31
C SER A 19 0.14 0.80 -4.05
N SER A 20 -1.04 1.40 -4.14
CA SER A 20 -1.99 1.54 -3.03
C SER A 20 -3.28 0.76 -3.28
N ALA A 21 -3.78 0.09 -2.24
CA ALA A 21 -5.11 -0.49 -2.25
C ALA A 21 -6.18 0.63 -2.41
N GLY A 22 -7.25 0.33 -3.16
CA GLY A 22 -8.34 1.28 -3.42
C GLY A 22 -8.01 2.39 -4.44
N ALA A 23 -6.81 2.40 -5.03
CA ALA A 23 -6.42 3.40 -6.03
C ALA A 23 -7.34 3.43 -7.26
N ASP A 24 -7.90 2.28 -7.63
CA ASP A 24 -8.86 2.12 -8.72
C ASP A 24 -10.24 2.67 -8.41
N MET A 25 -10.59 2.73 -7.12
CA MET A 25 -11.85 3.27 -6.61
C MET A 25 -11.75 4.76 -6.25
N ALA A 26 -10.55 5.33 -6.23
CA ALA A 26 -10.30 6.73 -5.89
C ALA A 26 -10.88 7.68 -6.95
N ASP A 27 -11.57 8.72 -6.49
CA ASP A 27 -12.05 9.80 -7.36
C ASP A 27 -10.92 10.79 -7.64
N GLY A 28 -10.69 11.13 -8.90
CA GLY A 28 -9.59 12.01 -9.30
C GLY A 28 -9.71 13.45 -8.78
N LYS A 29 -10.90 13.90 -8.34
CA LYS A 29 -11.09 15.23 -7.73
C LYS A 29 -10.98 15.19 -6.22
N LYS A 30 -11.48 14.13 -5.57
CA LYS A 30 -11.48 14.00 -4.10
C LYS A 30 -10.19 13.39 -3.56
N GLN A 31 -9.67 12.36 -4.20
CA GLN A 31 -8.43 11.67 -3.80
C GLN A 31 -7.41 11.64 -4.96
N PRO A 32 -6.98 12.81 -5.50
CA PRO A 32 -6.08 12.86 -6.66
C PRO A 32 -4.78 12.09 -6.43
N ARG A 33 -4.17 12.21 -5.24
CA ARG A 33 -2.91 11.51 -4.91
C ARG A 33 -3.06 10.00 -4.86
N LEU A 34 -4.21 9.50 -4.40
CA LEU A 34 -4.48 8.06 -4.41
C LEU A 34 -4.74 7.58 -5.85
N ARG A 35 -5.37 8.42 -6.67
CA ARG A 35 -5.62 8.11 -8.08
C ARG A 35 -4.35 8.08 -8.94
N GLU A 36 -3.34 8.90 -8.63
CA GLU A 36 -2.04 8.92 -9.33
C GLU A 36 -1.37 7.54 -9.39
N PHE A 37 -1.62 6.67 -8.40
CA PHE A 37 -1.12 5.29 -8.43
C PHE A 37 -1.64 4.50 -9.62
N ILE A 38 -2.89 4.73 -10.06
CA ILE A 38 -3.43 4.08 -11.26
C ILE A 38 -2.74 4.56 -12.52
N ASP A 39 -2.42 5.85 -12.60
CA ASP A 39 -1.68 6.38 -13.76
C ASP A 39 -0.28 5.73 -13.81
N ILE A 40 0.37 5.54 -12.66
CA ILE A 40 1.67 4.85 -12.58
C ILE A 40 1.53 3.36 -12.93
N GLU A 41 0.51 2.67 -12.43
CA GLU A 41 0.24 1.27 -12.77
C GLU A 41 0.01 1.09 -14.27
N GLN A 42 -0.77 1.98 -14.89
CA GLN A 42 -1.01 1.97 -16.34
C GLN A 42 0.29 2.12 -17.11
N LEU A 43 1.15 3.08 -16.73
CA LEU A 43 2.46 3.28 -17.36
C LEU A 43 3.37 2.05 -17.25
N VAL A 44 3.36 1.35 -16.12
CA VAL A 44 4.09 0.07 -16.00
C VAL A 44 3.53 -0.94 -16.99
N MET A 45 2.21 -1.04 -17.08
CA MET A 45 1.51 -1.99 -17.94
C MET A 45 1.61 -1.66 -19.44
N GLU A 46 1.94 -0.43 -19.84
CA GLU A 46 2.14 -0.06 -21.25
C GLU A 46 3.26 -0.87 -21.93
N ALA A 47 4.28 -1.27 -21.17
CA ALA A 47 5.35 -2.12 -21.70
C ALA A 47 4.89 -3.57 -21.88
N LYS A 48 3.80 -4.00 -21.22
CA LYS A 48 3.34 -5.40 -21.24
C LYS A 48 3.04 -5.86 -22.67
N GLY A 49 3.74 -6.91 -23.09
CA GLY A 49 3.60 -7.45 -24.45
C GLY A 49 4.31 -6.66 -25.55
N ASP A 50 5.01 -5.57 -25.23
CA ASP A 50 5.87 -4.86 -26.18
C ASP A 50 7.15 -5.66 -26.43
N ALA A 51 7.19 -6.43 -27.53
CA ALA A 51 8.32 -7.26 -27.91
C ALA A 51 9.63 -6.48 -28.17
N ARG A 52 9.57 -5.14 -28.24
CA ARG A 52 10.74 -4.27 -28.43
C ARG A 52 11.49 -3.96 -27.14
N THR A 53 10.95 -4.32 -25.97
CA THR A 53 11.61 -4.11 -24.67
C THR A 53 11.41 -5.31 -23.74
N PRO A 54 12.45 -5.74 -23.00
CA PRO A 54 12.28 -6.79 -22.00
C PRO A 54 11.45 -6.33 -20.78
N THR A 55 11.30 -5.03 -20.57
CA THR A 55 10.55 -4.41 -19.44
C THR A 55 9.07 -4.79 -19.39
N GLY A 56 8.53 -5.25 -20.52
CA GLY A 56 7.16 -5.74 -20.65
C GLY A 56 6.95 -7.17 -20.18
N THR A 57 8.02 -7.89 -19.88
CA THR A 57 7.94 -9.34 -19.74
C THR A 57 7.55 -9.74 -18.33
N SER A 58 8.06 -9.10 -17.27
CA SER A 58 7.87 -9.55 -15.90
C SER A 58 7.54 -8.43 -14.91
N GLN A 59 6.27 -8.04 -14.90
CA GLN A 59 5.75 -6.99 -14.05
C GLN A 59 4.90 -7.57 -12.91
N VAL A 60 4.97 -6.97 -11.72
CA VAL A 60 4.11 -7.29 -10.57
C VAL A 60 3.69 -5.98 -9.92
N VAL A 61 2.42 -5.88 -9.56
CA VAL A 61 1.90 -4.73 -8.82
C VAL A 61 1.45 -5.20 -7.44
N VAL A 62 1.98 -4.58 -6.39
CA VAL A 62 1.62 -4.85 -5.01
C VAL A 62 0.88 -3.64 -4.47
N ARG A 63 -0.44 -3.72 -4.33
CA ARG A 63 -1.29 -2.67 -3.75
C ARG A 63 -1.35 -2.83 -2.23
N ALA A 64 -0.54 -2.08 -1.52
CA ALA A 64 -0.54 -2.08 -0.05
C ALA A 64 -1.71 -1.25 0.50
N GLY A 65 -2.35 -1.78 1.54
CA GLY A 65 -3.38 -1.06 2.31
C GLY A 65 -2.77 -0.01 3.24
N PHE A 66 -3.56 0.39 4.25
CA PHE A 66 -3.11 1.36 5.24
C PHE A 66 -1.98 0.78 6.10
N TYR A 67 -0.83 1.45 6.16
CA TYR A 67 0.28 1.01 7.01
C TYR A 67 -0.02 1.26 8.49
N ALA A 68 0.09 0.22 9.32
CA ALA A 68 -0.09 0.33 10.77
C ALA A 68 0.88 1.36 11.38
N GLU A 69 2.09 1.45 10.85
CA GLU A 69 3.12 2.41 11.28
C GLU A 69 2.70 3.87 11.08
N ASN A 70 1.74 4.17 10.19
CA ASN A 70 1.19 5.53 10.06
C ASN A 70 0.50 5.98 11.36
N LEU A 71 0.05 5.07 12.21
CA LEU A 71 -0.52 5.39 13.52
C LEU A 71 0.53 6.00 14.47
N LEU A 72 1.82 5.76 14.24
CA LEU A 72 2.90 6.35 15.04
C LEU A 72 2.96 7.89 14.90
N ASN A 73 2.41 8.44 13.81
CA ASN A 73 2.27 9.89 13.65
C ASN A 73 1.35 10.51 14.71
N TYR A 74 0.48 9.71 15.35
CA TYR A 74 -0.44 10.12 16.41
C TYR A 74 0.09 9.80 17.81
N SER A 75 1.34 9.34 17.92
CA SER A 75 1.92 8.88 19.19
C SER A 75 1.96 9.95 20.29
N LEU A 76 2.06 11.24 19.93
CA LEU A 76 1.99 12.33 20.91
C LEU A 76 0.58 12.45 21.51
N GLN A 77 -0.44 12.52 20.66
CA GLN A 77 -1.84 12.57 21.10
C GLN A 77 -2.22 11.33 21.91
N ALA A 78 -1.75 10.15 21.48
CA ALA A 78 -2.00 8.90 22.19
C ALA A 78 -1.41 8.92 23.62
N LYS A 79 -0.28 9.60 23.84
CA LYS A 79 0.29 9.80 25.19
C LYS A 79 -0.48 10.83 26.01
N GLU A 80 -1.13 11.79 25.35
CA GLU A 80 -2.00 12.79 25.96
C GLU A 80 -3.41 12.24 26.27
N GLY A 81 -3.71 11.00 25.83
CA GLY A 81 -4.95 10.30 26.15
C GLY A 81 -6.01 10.36 25.05
N SER A 82 -5.67 10.72 23.82
CA SER A 82 -6.61 10.66 22.70
C SER A 82 -5.97 10.12 21.42
N LEU A 83 -6.76 9.39 20.63
CA LEU A 83 -6.37 8.94 19.30
C LEU A 83 -7.39 9.44 18.29
N ALA A 84 -7.10 10.59 17.70
CA ALA A 84 -7.95 11.25 16.73
C ALA A 84 -7.66 10.73 15.31
N LEU A 85 -8.60 10.00 14.69
CA LEU A 85 -8.42 9.47 13.32
C LEU A 85 -9.63 9.73 12.42
N PRO A 86 -9.40 10.02 11.12
CA PRO A 86 -10.47 10.27 10.15
C PRO A 86 -11.00 8.97 9.53
N ILE A 87 -11.31 7.98 10.36
CA ILE A 87 -11.76 6.66 9.88
C ILE A 87 -13.26 6.44 10.06
N GLY A 88 -13.96 7.30 10.79
CA GLY A 88 -15.38 7.13 11.11
C GLY A 88 -15.64 6.28 12.34
N LEU A 89 -16.75 6.53 13.04
CA LEU A 89 -17.13 5.80 14.27
C LEU A 89 -17.45 4.31 14.04
N ASN A 90 -18.06 3.99 12.88
CA ASN A 90 -18.62 2.65 12.61
C ASN A 90 -17.88 1.90 11.50
N HIS A 91 -16.80 2.47 10.97
CA HIS A 91 -16.05 1.87 9.88
C HIS A 91 -14.89 1.04 10.42
N LYS A 92 -14.55 -0.01 9.68
CA LYS A 92 -13.40 -0.85 9.95
C LYS A 92 -12.50 -0.91 8.74
N PHE A 93 -11.20 -0.91 8.98
CA PHE A 93 -10.20 -1.13 7.96
C PHE A 93 -9.14 -2.11 8.47
N ALA A 94 -8.33 -2.65 7.55
CA ALA A 94 -7.34 -3.67 7.87
C ALA A 94 -5.91 -3.11 7.76
N PRO A 95 -5.35 -2.52 8.84
CA PRO A 95 -3.99 -1.99 8.82
C PRO A 95 -2.97 -3.11 8.62
N ILE A 96 -2.04 -2.92 7.70
CA ILE A 96 -0.95 -3.87 7.42
C ILE A 96 0.36 -3.35 7.98
N ALA A 97 1.20 -4.22 8.54
CA ALA A 97 2.55 -3.84 8.94
C ALA A 97 3.43 -3.62 7.70
N LEU A 98 4.24 -2.56 7.70
CA LEU A 98 5.20 -2.27 6.64
C LEU A 98 6.20 -3.44 6.46
N GLY A 99 6.55 -4.12 7.55
CA GLY A 99 7.39 -5.31 7.53
C GLY A 99 6.83 -6.44 6.67
N ASP A 100 5.51 -6.67 6.71
CA ASP A 100 4.86 -7.71 5.91
C ASP A 100 4.84 -7.34 4.43
N VAL A 101 4.60 -6.06 4.12
CA VAL A 101 4.67 -5.54 2.75
C VAL A 101 6.07 -5.71 2.19
N ALA A 102 7.10 -5.35 2.97
CA ALA A 102 8.49 -5.54 2.60
C ALA A 102 8.84 -7.02 2.37
N LEU A 103 8.32 -7.92 3.21
CA LEU A 103 8.55 -9.36 3.07
C LEU A 103 7.92 -9.92 1.78
N VAL A 104 6.69 -9.51 1.45
CA VAL A 104 6.05 -9.91 0.20
C VAL A 104 6.83 -9.37 -1.00
N VAL A 105 7.22 -8.09 -0.97
CA VAL A 105 8.04 -7.49 -2.04
C VAL A 105 9.38 -8.22 -2.18
N ALA A 106 10.05 -8.53 -1.07
CA ALA A 106 11.30 -9.30 -1.08
C ALA A 106 11.11 -10.71 -1.65
N HIS A 107 9.97 -11.36 -1.34
CA HIS A 107 9.62 -12.66 -1.90
C HIS A 107 9.44 -12.59 -3.43
N VAL A 108 8.73 -11.56 -3.93
CA VAL A 108 8.60 -11.32 -5.38
C VAL A 108 9.96 -11.06 -6.02
N LEU A 109 10.76 -10.18 -5.43
CA LEU A 109 12.06 -9.77 -5.98
C LEU A 109 13.10 -10.91 -6.01
N SER A 110 13.01 -11.84 -5.07
CA SER A 110 13.91 -13.01 -4.99
C SER A 110 13.44 -14.21 -5.80
N GLY A 111 12.15 -14.26 -6.17
CA GLY A 111 11.59 -15.29 -7.05
C GLY A 111 12.15 -15.18 -8.47
N LYS A 112 12.57 -16.31 -9.04
CA LYS A 112 13.17 -16.37 -10.39
C LYS A 112 12.45 -17.39 -11.26
N GLY A 113 12.04 -16.95 -12.45
CA GLY A 113 11.46 -17.79 -13.49
C GLY A 113 12.22 -17.63 -14.81
N LYS A 114 11.84 -18.41 -15.82
CA LYS A 114 12.46 -18.37 -17.16
C LYS A 114 12.37 -17.00 -17.82
N HIS A 115 11.33 -16.23 -17.48
CA HIS A 115 10.99 -14.95 -18.11
C HIS A 115 11.05 -13.75 -17.17
N GLY A 116 11.82 -13.85 -16.07
CA GLY A 116 11.95 -12.79 -15.07
C GLY A 116 11.68 -13.27 -13.66
N PHE A 117 10.72 -12.67 -12.96
CA PHE A 117 10.21 -13.16 -11.70
C PHE A 117 9.64 -14.58 -11.83
N ASP A 118 9.51 -15.26 -10.68
CA ASP A 118 8.84 -16.56 -10.59
C ASP A 118 7.42 -16.49 -11.17
N ASP A 119 7.01 -17.51 -11.93
CA ASP A 119 5.71 -17.57 -12.60
C ASP A 119 4.52 -17.56 -11.60
N LYS A 120 4.77 -17.83 -10.32
CA LYS A 120 3.78 -17.66 -9.24
C LYS A 120 3.43 -16.19 -8.95
N HIS A 121 4.31 -15.26 -9.28
CA HIS A 121 4.15 -13.84 -8.95
C HIS A 121 4.04 -12.97 -10.20
N ARG A 122 4.76 -13.35 -11.27
CA ARG A 122 4.81 -12.60 -12.52
C ARG A 122 3.40 -12.35 -13.07
N GLY A 123 3.11 -11.08 -13.36
CA GLY A 123 1.83 -10.62 -13.91
C GLY A 123 0.71 -10.48 -12.89
N GLN A 124 0.96 -10.72 -11.60
CA GLN A 124 -0.04 -10.59 -10.55
C GLN A 124 -0.28 -9.13 -10.16
N LEU A 125 -1.52 -8.87 -9.77
CA LEU A 125 -1.92 -7.73 -8.95
C LEU A 125 -2.21 -8.27 -7.55
N ILE A 126 -1.35 -7.97 -6.59
CA ILE A 126 -1.42 -8.47 -5.23
C ILE A 126 -1.95 -7.36 -4.34
N VAL A 127 -3.14 -7.53 -3.76
CA VAL A 127 -3.67 -6.60 -2.76
C VAL A 127 -3.26 -7.11 -1.38
N LEU A 128 -2.58 -6.26 -0.60
CA LEU A 128 -2.07 -6.60 0.72
C LEU A 128 -2.76 -5.75 1.78
N THR A 129 -3.51 -6.40 2.67
CA THR A 129 -4.14 -5.77 3.84
C THR A 129 -3.76 -6.53 5.10
N GLY A 130 -3.98 -5.90 6.25
CA GLY A 130 -3.81 -6.56 7.54
C GLY A 130 -4.70 -7.79 7.69
N PRO A 131 -4.33 -8.72 8.57
CA PRO A 131 -5.12 -9.92 8.85
C PRO A 131 -6.38 -9.62 9.68
N MET A 132 -6.48 -8.45 10.29
CA MET A 132 -7.58 -8.08 11.19
C MET A 132 -8.21 -6.75 10.77
N LEU A 133 -9.53 -6.72 10.76
CA LEU A 133 -10.31 -5.47 10.63
C LEU A 133 -10.41 -4.80 12.00
N ALA A 134 -10.07 -3.52 12.07
CA ALA A 134 -10.14 -2.71 13.28
C ALA A 134 -10.95 -1.42 13.05
N ALA A 135 -11.85 -1.14 13.98
CA ALA A 135 -12.47 0.17 14.20
C ALA A 135 -11.58 1.06 15.08
N GLY A 136 -11.90 2.35 15.17
CA GLY A 136 -11.17 3.29 16.03
C GLY A 136 -11.05 2.84 17.49
N GLU A 137 -12.15 2.40 18.09
CA GLU A 137 -12.16 1.89 19.46
C GLU A 137 -11.29 0.64 19.64
N GLU A 138 -11.23 -0.25 18.63
CA GLU A 138 -10.40 -1.45 18.67
C GLU A 138 -8.90 -1.11 18.57
N LEU A 139 -8.56 -0.05 17.82
CA LEU A 139 -7.19 0.48 17.76
C LEU A 139 -6.78 1.14 19.09
N VAL A 140 -7.69 1.90 19.69
CA VAL A 140 -7.48 2.53 21.00
C VAL A 140 -7.28 1.48 22.08
N GLU A 141 -8.11 0.43 22.11
CA GLU A 141 -7.94 -0.65 23.10
C GLU A 141 -6.59 -1.36 22.95
N ALA A 142 -6.16 -1.63 21.71
CA ALA A 142 -4.83 -2.18 21.45
C ALA A 142 -3.71 -1.24 21.93
N ALA A 143 -3.86 0.07 21.71
CA ALA A 143 -2.88 1.07 22.13
C ALA A 143 -2.87 1.27 23.66
N ARG A 144 -4.03 1.24 24.34
CA ARG A 144 -4.14 1.26 25.81
C ARG A 144 -3.33 0.13 26.42
N HIS A 145 -3.53 -1.09 25.93
CA HIS A 145 -2.79 -2.26 26.41
C HIS A 145 -1.29 -2.16 26.14
N ALA A 146 -0.88 -1.64 24.98
CA ALA A 146 0.53 -1.54 24.61
C ALA A 146 1.27 -0.42 25.37
N LEU A 147 0.62 0.72 25.62
CA LEU A 147 1.24 1.92 26.20
C LEU A 147 1.01 2.05 27.70
N GLY A 148 0.01 1.35 28.26
CA GLY A 148 -0.34 1.46 29.68
C GLY A 148 -0.98 2.80 30.05
N THR A 149 -1.56 3.50 29.07
CA THR A 149 -2.18 4.82 29.23
C THR A 149 -3.66 4.72 28.91
N ASP A 150 -4.51 5.34 29.74
CA ASP A 150 -5.92 5.51 29.40
C ASP A 150 -6.06 6.52 28.26
N MET A 151 -6.87 6.19 27.25
CA MET A 151 -6.98 7.00 26.03
C MET A 151 -8.33 6.79 25.37
N GLN A 152 -8.86 7.74 24.60
CA GLN A 152 -10.15 7.60 23.92
C GLN A 152 -10.04 7.79 22.42
N PHE A 153 -10.96 7.18 21.68
CA PHE A 153 -11.08 7.40 20.24
C PHE A 153 -11.79 8.73 19.98
N GLU A 154 -11.28 9.51 19.05
CA GLU A 154 -11.94 10.72 18.56
C GLU A 154 -12.07 10.64 17.03
N GLU A 155 -13.30 10.77 16.53
CA GLU A 155 -13.52 10.90 15.09
C GLU A 155 -13.22 12.34 14.66
N ILE A 156 -12.33 12.48 13.68
CA ILE A 156 -12.06 13.78 13.04
C ILE A 156 -12.43 13.73 11.56
N SER A 157 -12.75 14.89 10.98
CA SER A 157 -12.96 14.99 9.53
C SER A 157 -11.62 14.99 8.80
N GLU A 158 -11.54 14.26 7.70
CA GLU A 158 -10.39 14.30 6.77
C GLU A 158 -10.31 15.66 6.04
N TYR A 159 -11.41 16.42 6.02
CA TYR A 159 -11.52 17.74 5.37
C TYR A 159 -11.81 18.81 6.42
N VAL A 160 -10.85 19.71 6.62
CA VAL A 160 -11.04 21.06 7.19
C VAL A 160 -10.77 22.06 6.07
#